data_AF-A0A976KCR2-F1
#
_entry.id   AF-A0A976KCR2-F1
#
_cell.length_a   1.000
_cell.length_b   1.000
_cell.length_c   1.000
_cell.angle_alpha   90.00
_cell.angle_beta   90.00
_cell.angle_gamma   90.00
#
_symmetry.space_group_name_H-M   'P 1'
#
loop_
_entity.id
_entity.type
_entity.pdbx_description
1 polymer ?
#
loop_
_entity_poly.entity_id
_entity_poly.type
_entity_poly.pdbx_seq_one_letter_code
_entity_poly.pdbx_strand_id
1 'polypeptide(L)'
;MTTKKGGEVRERQRRHLDRLETLVDSIYALVIVFIVAGFPSAREFEGEYSSAWDFLSQHSEELIAPTLGLVLIIMYWAQSNIQLGSLAHTDTTHASLVIVQVFFLLLYVYSVDFVLDFPEDTRVLAAQSVIFFLMGVVAFAAWRWAVRGRRLVSDEIPDEEINIITRQILPEPLTAFITIWVSFLGSTAWELAWLAYLPIAYLTKRARRPAA
;
A
#
# COMPACT_ATOMS: atom_id res chain seq x y z
N MET A 1 -38.90 -20.42 1.85
CA MET A 1 -38.37 -20.10 0.50
C MET A 1 -37.37 -18.93 0.49
N THR A 2 -37.41 -18.03 1.48
CA THR A 2 -36.51 -16.87 1.65
C THR A 2 -35.10 -17.21 2.15
N THR A 3 -34.93 -18.26 2.96
CA THR A 3 -33.63 -18.66 3.54
C THR A 3 -32.65 -19.26 2.52
N LYS A 4 -33.16 -20.09 1.57
CA LYS A 4 -32.33 -20.70 0.52
C LYS A 4 -31.69 -19.66 -0.41
N LYS A 5 -32.46 -18.63 -0.79
CA LYS A 5 -32.01 -17.54 -1.65
C LYS A 5 -30.94 -16.66 -0.97
N GLY A 6 -31.04 -16.48 0.35
CA GLY A 6 -30.02 -15.77 1.14
C GLY A 6 -28.68 -16.51 1.22
N GLY A 7 -28.72 -17.83 1.36
CA GLY A 7 -27.51 -18.67 1.37
C GLY A 7 -26.76 -18.65 0.03
N GLU A 8 -27.48 -18.78 -1.09
CA GLU A 8 -26.89 -18.74 -2.44
C GLU A 8 -26.20 -17.41 -2.76
N VAL A 9 -26.77 -16.29 -2.29
CA VAL A 9 -26.17 -14.95 -2.46
C VAL A 9 -24.89 -14.82 -1.65
N ARG A 10 -24.88 -15.27 -0.38
CA ARG A 10 -23.67 -15.23 0.45
C ARG A 10 -22.55 -16.09 -0.12
N GLU A 11 -22.87 -17.29 -0.59
CA GLU A 11 -21.88 -18.19 -1.22
C GLU A 11 -21.28 -17.59 -2.50
N ARG A 12 -22.09 -16.85 -3.28
CA ARG A 12 -21.58 -16.09 -4.43
C ARG A 12 -20.66 -14.95 -3.97
N GLN A 13 -21.03 -14.19 -2.95
CA GLN A 13 -20.24 -13.07 -2.43
C GLN A 13 -18.93 -13.53 -1.79
N ARG A 14 -18.90 -14.72 -1.18
CA ARG A 14 -17.68 -15.36 -0.68
C ARG A 14 -16.76 -15.74 -1.83
N ARG A 15 -17.27 -16.44 -2.86
CA ARG A 15 -16.47 -16.74 -4.07
C ARG A 15 -15.96 -15.49 -4.79
N HIS A 16 -16.70 -14.38 -4.71
CA HIS A 16 -16.23 -13.09 -5.23
C HIS A 16 -15.06 -12.54 -4.42
N LEU A 17 -15.02 -12.76 -3.10
CA LEU A 17 -13.90 -12.38 -2.24
C LEU A 17 -12.67 -13.21 -2.58
N ASP A 18 -12.79 -14.54 -2.67
CA ASP A 18 -11.66 -15.43 -3.02
C ASP A 18 -11.01 -15.02 -4.36
N ARG A 19 -11.83 -14.66 -5.35
CA ARG A 19 -11.35 -14.17 -6.65
C ARG A 19 -10.68 -12.79 -6.56
N LEU A 20 -11.20 -11.90 -5.72
CA LEU A 20 -10.62 -10.58 -5.49
C LEU A 20 -9.26 -10.72 -4.80
N GLU A 21 -9.15 -11.55 -3.76
CA GLU A 21 -7.89 -11.88 -3.09
C GLU A 21 -6.86 -12.42 -4.09
N THR A 22 -7.25 -13.43 -4.87
CA THR A 22 -6.37 -14.01 -5.90
C THR A 22 -5.88 -12.97 -6.91
N LEU A 23 -6.76 -12.07 -7.36
CA LEU A 23 -6.39 -11.00 -8.28
C LEU A 23 -5.39 -10.03 -7.64
N VAL A 24 -5.67 -9.59 -6.42
CA VAL A 24 -4.82 -8.63 -5.69
C VAL A 24 -3.45 -9.25 -5.40
N ASP A 25 -3.41 -10.50 -4.92
CA ASP A 25 -2.15 -11.24 -4.70
C ASP A 25 -1.34 -11.40 -5.99
N SER A 26 -2.01 -11.70 -7.10
CA SER A 26 -1.35 -11.83 -8.40
C SER A 26 -0.73 -10.49 -8.85
N ILE A 27 -1.40 -9.37 -8.59
CA ILE A 27 -0.88 -8.04 -8.91
C ILE A 27 0.35 -7.72 -8.04
N TYR A 28 0.28 -7.94 -6.73
CA TYR A 28 1.44 -7.75 -5.85
C TYR A 28 2.63 -8.63 -6.24
N ALA A 29 2.38 -9.90 -6.54
CA ALA A 29 3.41 -10.82 -7.02
C ALA A 29 4.05 -10.31 -8.33
N LEU A 30 3.25 -9.85 -9.28
CA LEU A 30 3.73 -9.31 -10.55
C LEU A 30 4.57 -8.03 -10.35
N VAL A 31 4.13 -7.13 -9.47
CA VAL A 31 4.88 -5.92 -9.12
C VAL A 31 6.22 -6.28 -8.48
N ILE A 32 6.26 -7.27 -7.58
CA ILE A 32 7.51 -7.77 -6.99
C ILE A 32 8.45 -8.28 -8.08
N VAL A 33 7.94 -9.06 -9.05
CA VAL A 33 8.75 -9.52 -10.19
C VAL A 33 9.31 -8.35 -10.99
N PHE A 34 8.51 -7.32 -11.27
CA PHE A 34 8.99 -6.14 -12.01
C PHE A 34 10.06 -5.37 -11.24
N ILE A 35 9.90 -5.18 -9.94
CA ILE A 35 10.92 -4.51 -9.11
C ILE A 35 12.21 -5.33 -9.10
N VAL A 36 12.13 -6.64 -8.90
CA VAL A 36 13.30 -7.54 -8.90
C VAL A 36 13.98 -7.55 -10.27
N ALA A 37 13.22 -7.51 -11.37
CA ALA A 37 13.76 -7.44 -12.72
C ALA A 37 14.47 -6.11 -13.03
N GLY A 38 14.18 -5.05 -12.27
CA GLY A 38 14.86 -3.76 -12.38
C GLY A 38 16.19 -3.67 -11.62
N PHE A 39 16.58 -4.70 -10.86
CA PHE A 39 17.89 -4.71 -10.21
C PHE A 39 19.02 -4.85 -11.25
N PRO A 40 20.16 -4.15 -11.05
CA PRO A 40 21.31 -4.30 -11.94
C PRO A 40 21.79 -5.75 -11.89
N SER A 41 22.04 -6.34 -13.07
CA SER A 41 22.45 -7.73 -13.22
C SER A 41 23.92 -7.80 -13.61
N ALA A 42 24.75 -8.45 -12.79
CA ALA A 42 26.17 -8.64 -13.10
C ALA A 42 26.41 -9.39 -14.43
N ARG A 43 25.41 -10.10 -14.95
CA ARG A 43 25.48 -10.76 -16.27
C ARG A 43 25.48 -9.77 -17.44
N GLU A 44 24.94 -8.58 -17.25
CA GLU A 44 24.90 -7.54 -18.30
C GLU A 44 26.26 -6.87 -18.50
N PHE A 45 27.17 -7.07 -17.55
CA PHE A 45 28.48 -6.43 -17.46
C PHE A 45 29.61 -7.47 -17.32
N GLU A 46 29.43 -8.65 -17.94
CA GLU A 46 30.40 -9.75 -17.86
C GLU A 46 31.81 -9.28 -18.29
N GLY A 47 32.76 -9.41 -17.36
CA GLY A 47 34.16 -9.02 -17.56
C GLY A 47 34.54 -7.62 -17.05
N GLU A 48 33.58 -6.81 -16.59
CA GLU A 48 33.86 -5.49 -16.02
C GLU A 48 34.20 -5.55 -14.52
N TYR A 49 33.70 -6.55 -13.80
CA TYR A 49 33.89 -6.67 -12.35
C TYR A 49 34.80 -7.83 -11.97
N SER A 50 35.72 -7.53 -11.03
CA SER A 50 36.68 -8.51 -10.51
C SER A 50 36.07 -9.48 -9.49
N SER A 51 34.98 -9.07 -8.83
CA SER A 51 34.26 -9.85 -7.82
C SER A 51 32.82 -9.35 -7.62
N ALA A 52 31.98 -10.14 -6.95
CA ALA A 52 30.63 -9.71 -6.56
C ALA A 52 30.63 -8.50 -5.61
N TRP A 53 31.66 -8.36 -4.77
CA TRP A 53 31.77 -7.22 -3.85
C TRP A 53 32.08 -5.92 -4.59
N ASP A 54 32.94 -6.01 -5.61
CA ASP A 54 33.28 -4.92 -6.51
C ASP A 54 32.00 -4.37 -7.18
N PHE A 55 31.22 -5.25 -7.80
CA PHE A 55 29.89 -4.93 -8.35
C PHE A 55 28.95 -4.25 -7.33
N LEU A 56 28.78 -4.85 -6.15
CA LEU A 56 27.87 -4.31 -5.12
C LEU A 56 28.31 -2.93 -4.62
N SER A 57 29.62 -2.69 -4.46
CA SER A 57 30.14 -1.40 -4.03
C SER A 57 29.90 -0.30 -5.09
N GLN A 58 30.07 -0.65 -6.36
CA GLN A 58 29.89 0.27 -7.48
C GLN A 58 28.41 0.62 -7.76
N HIS A 59 27.49 -0.33 -7.54
CA HIS A 59 26.04 -0.12 -7.74
C HIS A 59 25.25 0.11 -6.44
N SER A 60 25.93 0.42 -5.33
CA SER A 60 25.28 0.51 -4.02
C SER A 60 24.13 1.53 -3.98
N GLU A 61 24.26 2.65 -4.68
CA GLU A 61 23.21 3.68 -4.79
C GLU A 61 22.01 3.20 -5.63
N GLU A 62 22.28 2.53 -6.74
CA GLU A 62 21.26 1.97 -7.64
C GLU A 62 20.46 0.83 -7.00
N LEU A 63 21.02 0.15 -5.99
CA LEU A 63 20.35 -0.92 -5.26
C LEU A 63 19.37 -0.40 -4.18
N ILE A 64 19.53 0.84 -3.70
CA ILE A 64 18.71 1.38 -2.60
C ILE A 64 17.26 1.56 -3.04
N ALA A 65 17.03 2.23 -4.17
CA ALA A 65 15.69 2.54 -4.66
C ALA A 65 14.81 1.28 -4.88
N PRO A 66 15.25 0.25 -5.63
CA PRO A 66 14.42 -0.95 -5.83
C PRO A 66 14.28 -1.78 -4.55
N THR A 67 15.26 -1.74 -3.63
CA THR A 67 15.13 -2.37 -2.31
C THR A 67 14.04 -1.70 -1.46
N LEU A 68 14.02 -0.38 -1.41
CA LEU A 68 12.96 0.38 -0.73
C LEU A 68 11.60 0.12 -1.37
N GLY A 69 11.53 0.10 -2.71
CA GLY A 69 10.34 -0.28 -3.46
C GLY A 69 9.82 -1.66 -3.06
N LEU A 70 10.71 -2.66 -2.99
CA LEU A 70 10.35 -4.03 -2.59
C LEU A 70 9.79 -4.08 -1.16
N VAL A 71 10.44 -3.43 -0.20
CA VAL A 71 9.96 -3.35 1.19
C VAL A 71 8.57 -2.72 1.25
N LEU A 72 8.37 -1.60 0.56
CA LEU A 72 7.07 -0.92 0.52
C LEU A 72 5.98 -1.81 -0.07
N ILE A 73 6.23 -2.47 -1.21
CA ILE A 73 5.26 -3.36 -1.85
C ILE A 73 4.89 -4.55 -0.95
N ILE A 74 5.86 -5.15 -0.26
CA ILE A 74 5.58 -6.22 0.71
C ILE A 74 4.72 -5.70 1.88
N MET A 75 5.00 -4.49 2.38
CA MET A 75 4.17 -3.88 3.42
C MET A 75 2.73 -3.65 2.95
N TYR A 76 2.53 -3.14 1.73
CA TYR A 76 1.19 -2.95 1.16
C TYR A 76 0.45 -4.27 0.93
N TRP A 77 1.16 -5.30 0.46
CA TRP A 77 0.60 -6.64 0.32
C TRP A 77 0.16 -7.21 1.67
N ALA A 78 1.00 -7.12 2.70
CA ALA A 78 0.67 -7.58 4.04
C ALA A 78 -0.55 -6.84 4.62
N GLN A 79 -0.61 -5.52 4.44
CA GLN A 79 -1.77 -4.73 4.84
C GLN A 79 -3.04 -5.15 4.08
N SER A 80 -2.93 -5.43 2.78
CA SER A 80 -4.05 -5.91 1.97
C SER A 80 -4.56 -7.26 2.46
N ASN A 81 -3.67 -8.19 2.80
CA ASN A 81 -4.02 -9.49 3.35
C ASN A 81 -4.76 -9.40 4.68
N ILE A 82 -4.31 -8.52 5.58
CA ILE A 82 -5.01 -8.29 6.85
C ILE A 82 -6.43 -7.78 6.60
N GLN A 83 -6.60 -6.83 5.68
CA GLN A 83 -7.91 -6.26 5.37
C GLN A 83 -8.85 -7.26 4.71
N LEU A 84 -8.41 -7.94 3.63
CA LEU A 84 -9.24 -8.89 2.91
C LEU A 84 -9.51 -10.15 3.72
N GLY A 85 -8.49 -10.70 4.39
CA GLY A 85 -8.61 -11.89 5.23
C GLY A 85 -9.48 -11.70 6.48
N SER A 86 -9.78 -10.46 6.86
CA SER A 86 -10.75 -10.15 7.92
C SER A 86 -12.21 -10.27 7.45
N LEU A 87 -12.47 -10.44 6.15
CA LEU A 87 -13.81 -10.44 5.56
C LEU A 87 -14.36 -11.86 5.40
N ALA A 88 -15.67 -12.03 5.63
CA ALA A 88 -16.37 -13.27 5.32
C ALA A 88 -16.89 -13.31 3.86
N HIS A 89 -17.11 -12.15 3.26
CA HIS A 89 -17.62 -11.99 1.90
C HIS A 89 -17.40 -10.55 1.40
N THR A 90 -17.58 -10.32 0.09
CA THR A 90 -17.45 -8.98 -0.51
C THR A 90 -18.67 -8.59 -1.34
N ASP A 91 -18.87 -7.29 -1.55
CA ASP A 91 -19.84 -6.74 -2.50
C ASP A 91 -19.15 -5.93 -3.61
N THR A 92 -19.91 -5.56 -4.65
CA THR A 92 -19.35 -4.84 -5.81
C THR A 92 -18.73 -3.50 -5.43
N THR A 93 -19.30 -2.79 -4.45
CA THR A 93 -18.76 -1.49 -4.01
C THR A 93 -17.42 -1.66 -3.34
N HIS A 94 -17.31 -2.60 -2.39
CA HIS A 94 -16.05 -2.91 -1.73
C HIS A 94 -14.98 -3.37 -2.74
N ALA A 95 -15.32 -4.32 -3.60
CA ALA A 95 -14.40 -4.82 -4.63
C ALA A 95 -13.91 -3.71 -5.57
N SER A 96 -14.78 -2.77 -5.95
CA SER A 96 -14.39 -1.63 -6.78
C SER A 96 -13.40 -0.71 -6.07
N LEU A 97 -13.60 -0.43 -4.78
CA LEU A 97 -12.67 0.38 -3.99
C LEU A 97 -11.30 -0.30 -3.88
N VAL A 98 -11.26 -1.61 -3.64
CA VAL A 98 -10.01 -2.39 -3.62
C VAL A 98 -9.30 -2.32 -4.98
N ILE A 99 -10.02 -2.49 -6.08
CA ILE A 99 -9.44 -2.37 -7.43
C ILE A 99 -8.88 -0.96 -7.68
N VAL A 100 -9.60 0.08 -7.27
CA VAL A 100 -9.14 1.47 -7.40
C VAL A 100 -7.90 1.72 -6.53
N GLN A 101 -7.84 1.14 -5.33
CA GLN A 101 -6.64 1.21 -4.47
C GLN A 101 -5.43 0.59 -5.18
N VAL A 102 -5.58 -0.62 -5.72
CA VAL A 102 -4.50 -1.31 -6.46
C VAL A 102 -4.11 -0.54 -7.72
N PHE A 103 -5.05 0.12 -8.39
CA PHE A 103 -4.74 1.02 -9.50
C PHE A 103 -3.80 2.17 -9.05
N PHE A 104 -4.06 2.79 -7.90
CA PHE A 104 -3.15 3.82 -7.37
C PHE A 104 -1.80 3.27 -6.94
N LEU A 105 -1.74 2.03 -6.43
CA LEU A 105 -0.48 1.33 -6.16
C LEU A 105 0.34 1.15 -7.46
N LEU A 106 -0.29 0.69 -8.53
CA LEU A 106 0.37 0.53 -9.83
C LEU A 106 0.81 1.89 -10.41
N LEU A 107 -0.01 2.91 -10.26
CA LEU A 107 0.33 4.28 -10.65
C LEU A 107 1.53 4.81 -9.83
N TYR A 108 1.60 4.47 -8.54
CA TYR A 108 2.75 4.79 -7.71
C TYR A 108 4.02 4.12 -8.24
N VAL A 109 4.00 2.81 -8.47
CA VAL A 109 5.17 2.07 -8.99
C VAL A 109 5.64 2.68 -10.31
N TYR A 110 4.70 2.99 -11.21
CA TYR A 110 5.00 3.69 -12.46
C TYR A 110 5.61 5.10 -12.24
N SER A 111 5.18 5.82 -11.20
CA SER A 111 5.67 7.17 -10.91
C SER A 111 7.06 7.23 -10.29
N VAL A 112 7.61 6.11 -9.79
CA VAL A 112 8.91 6.09 -9.09
C VAL A 112 10.03 6.61 -9.99
N ASP A 113 10.07 6.18 -11.25
CA ASP A 113 11.11 6.59 -12.19
C ASP A 113 11.10 8.12 -12.41
N PHE A 114 9.93 8.76 -12.41
CA PHE A 114 9.84 10.21 -12.54
C PHE A 114 10.50 10.96 -11.38
N VAL A 115 10.40 10.44 -10.16
CA VAL A 115 11.04 11.07 -8.98
C VAL A 115 12.54 10.88 -9.02
N LEU A 116 13.02 9.75 -9.56
CA LEU A 116 14.45 9.50 -9.74
C LEU A 116 15.03 10.37 -10.86
N ASP A 117 14.30 10.55 -11.96
CA ASP A 117 14.72 11.36 -13.10
C ASP A 117 14.63 12.87 -12.83
N PHE A 118 13.67 13.29 -11.98
CA PHE A 118 13.39 14.70 -11.67
C PHE A 118 13.30 14.95 -10.16
N PRO A 119 14.38 14.69 -9.38
CA PRO A 119 14.34 14.71 -7.92
C PRO A 119 14.10 16.10 -7.32
N GLU A 120 14.38 17.16 -8.08
CA GLU A 120 14.16 18.56 -7.66
C GLU A 120 12.86 19.17 -8.20
N ASP A 121 12.12 18.45 -9.06
CA ASP A 121 10.85 18.97 -9.59
C ASP A 121 9.74 18.82 -8.54
N THR A 122 9.47 19.91 -7.85
CA THR A 122 8.40 20.02 -6.85
C THR A 122 7.03 19.52 -7.35
N ARG A 123 6.72 19.60 -8.65
CA ARG A 123 5.45 19.12 -9.21
C ARG A 123 5.41 17.60 -9.29
N VAL A 124 6.54 16.98 -9.61
CA VAL A 124 6.68 15.52 -9.63
C VAL A 124 6.55 14.97 -8.20
N LEU A 125 7.23 15.59 -7.24
CA LEU A 125 7.12 15.25 -5.82
C LEU A 125 5.67 15.42 -5.30
N ALA A 126 5.02 16.53 -5.64
CA ALA A 126 3.62 16.77 -5.28
C ALA A 126 2.69 15.71 -5.89
N ALA A 127 2.89 15.36 -7.17
CA ALA A 127 2.10 14.34 -7.85
C ALA A 127 2.25 12.97 -7.18
N GLN A 128 3.47 12.59 -6.80
CA GLN A 128 3.71 11.34 -6.07
C GLN A 128 3.01 11.33 -4.71
N SER A 129 3.10 12.42 -3.94
CA SER A 129 2.36 12.58 -2.68
C SER A 129 0.84 12.47 -2.86
N VAL A 130 0.30 13.01 -3.95
CA VAL A 130 -1.13 12.87 -4.30
C VAL A 130 -1.49 11.41 -4.58
N ILE A 131 -0.65 10.66 -5.29
CA ILE A 131 -0.89 9.24 -5.57
C ILE A 131 -0.96 8.45 -4.26
N PHE A 132 0.01 8.64 -3.35
CA PHE A 132 -0.01 8.02 -2.01
C PHE A 132 -1.24 8.42 -1.20
N PHE A 133 -1.59 9.72 -1.21
CA PHE A 133 -2.76 10.21 -0.51
C PHE A 133 -4.04 9.52 -1.00
N LEU A 134 -4.24 9.45 -2.33
CA LEU A 134 -5.40 8.80 -2.93
C LEU A 134 -5.40 7.30 -2.66
N MET A 135 -4.26 6.63 -2.76
CA MET A 135 -4.12 5.21 -2.42
C MET A 135 -4.58 4.94 -0.97
N GLY A 136 -4.05 5.70 -0.01
CA GLY A 136 -4.40 5.55 1.41
C GLY A 136 -5.86 5.92 1.71
N VAL A 137 -6.41 6.96 1.09
CA VAL A 137 -7.81 7.36 1.25
C VAL A 137 -8.76 6.30 0.70
N VAL A 138 -8.46 5.73 -0.47
CA VAL A 138 -9.29 4.66 -1.06
C VAL A 138 -9.20 3.39 -0.22
N ALA A 139 -8.01 3.03 0.26
CA ALA A 139 -7.84 1.91 1.20
C ALA A 139 -8.70 2.10 2.46
N PHE A 140 -8.64 3.29 3.06
CA PHE A 140 -9.46 3.63 4.22
C PHE A 140 -10.96 3.57 3.91
N ALA A 141 -11.38 4.06 2.74
CA ALA A 141 -12.78 4.02 2.31
C ALA A 141 -13.26 2.57 2.10
N ALA A 142 -12.45 1.72 1.47
CA ALA A 142 -12.72 0.29 1.28
C ALA A 142 -12.95 -0.40 2.62
N TRP A 143 -11.99 -0.25 3.54
CA TRP A 143 -12.08 -0.80 4.88
C TRP A 143 -13.29 -0.27 5.65
N ARG A 144 -13.50 1.06 5.64
CA ARG A 144 -14.61 1.69 6.36
C ARG A 144 -15.97 1.22 5.86
N TRP A 145 -16.09 0.98 4.55
CA TRP A 145 -17.28 0.41 3.93
C TRP A 145 -17.53 -1.02 4.42
N ALA A 146 -16.50 -1.86 4.41
CA ALA A 146 -16.58 -3.26 4.81
C ALA A 146 -17.01 -3.44 6.27
N VAL A 147 -16.45 -2.63 7.18
CA VAL A 147 -16.70 -2.73 8.62
C VAL A 147 -17.98 -2.02 9.08
N ARG A 148 -18.56 -1.15 8.26
CA ARG A 148 -19.74 -0.34 8.65
C ARG A 148 -20.91 -1.25 8.99
N GLY A 149 -21.26 -1.35 10.27
CA GLY A 149 -22.34 -2.23 10.73
C GLY A 149 -22.03 -3.72 10.53
N ARG A 150 -20.74 -4.11 10.58
CA ARG A 150 -20.26 -5.48 10.36
C ARG A 150 -20.79 -6.12 9.07
N ARG A 151 -20.86 -5.32 8.00
CA ARG A 151 -21.47 -5.72 6.73
C ARG A 151 -20.75 -6.88 6.07
N LEU A 152 -19.42 -6.81 5.97
CA LEU A 152 -18.59 -7.74 5.20
C LEU A 152 -17.59 -8.51 6.06
N VAL A 153 -17.27 -7.98 7.24
CA VAL A 153 -16.29 -8.54 8.19
C VAL A 153 -16.79 -9.85 8.78
N SER A 154 -15.89 -10.80 9.00
CA SER A 154 -16.20 -12.06 9.69
C SER A 154 -16.70 -11.81 11.12
N ASP A 155 -17.66 -12.61 11.58
CA ASP A 155 -18.18 -12.57 12.95
C ASP A 155 -17.11 -12.94 14.01
N GLU A 156 -16.03 -13.59 13.57
CA GLU A 156 -14.90 -14.01 14.41
C GLU A 156 -13.99 -12.84 14.80
N ILE A 157 -14.03 -11.73 14.06
CA ILE A 157 -13.15 -10.58 14.30
C ILE A 157 -13.77 -9.64 15.36
N PRO A 158 -13.15 -9.45 16.53
CA PRO A 158 -13.68 -8.57 17.56
C PRO A 158 -13.62 -7.09 17.13
N ASP A 159 -14.52 -6.26 17.67
CA ASP A 159 -14.58 -4.83 17.35
C ASP A 159 -13.29 -4.08 17.73
N GLU A 160 -12.55 -4.57 18.73
CA GLU A 160 -11.23 -4.03 19.08
C GLU A 160 -10.24 -4.17 17.92
N GLU A 161 -10.20 -5.33 17.28
CA GLU A 161 -9.32 -5.58 16.13
C GLU A 161 -9.73 -4.74 14.91
N ILE A 162 -11.03 -4.60 14.65
CA ILE A 162 -11.55 -3.69 13.62
C ILE A 162 -11.04 -2.26 13.84
N ASN A 163 -11.08 -1.78 15.08
CA ASN A 163 -10.60 -0.44 15.42
C ASN A 163 -9.08 -0.31 15.29
N ILE A 164 -8.33 -1.37 15.60
CA ILE A 164 -6.87 -1.41 15.41
C ILE A 164 -6.53 -1.26 13.93
N ILE A 165 -7.11 -2.10 13.06
CA ILE A 165 -6.87 -2.07 11.62
C ILE A 165 -7.27 -0.70 11.05
N THR A 166 -8.44 -0.17 11.44
CA THR A 166 -8.92 1.15 10.99
C THR A 166 -7.91 2.26 11.26
N ARG A 167 -7.28 2.25 12.44
CA ARG A 167 -6.31 3.28 12.85
C ARG A 167 -4.94 3.08 12.23
N GLN A 168 -4.58 1.86 11.86
CA GLN A 168 -3.32 1.56 11.17
C GLN A 168 -3.31 2.02 9.72
N ILE A 169 -4.48 2.20 9.08
CA ILE A 169 -4.59 2.69 7.70
C ILE A 169 -4.37 4.21 7.60
N LEU A 170 -4.67 4.98 8.67
CA LEU A 170 -4.65 6.45 8.64
C LEU A 170 -3.28 7.14 8.57
N PRO A 171 -2.18 6.62 9.15
CA PRO A 171 -0.93 7.37 9.21
C PRO A 171 -0.37 7.75 7.85
N GLU A 172 -0.46 6.85 6.88
CA GLU A 172 0.02 7.05 5.53
C GLU A 172 -0.71 8.19 4.79
N PRO A 173 -2.05 8.16 4.59
CA PRO A 173 -2.73 9.26 3.90
C PRO A 173 -2.58 10.59 4.63
N LEU A 174 -2.50 10.60 5.97
CA LEU A 174 -2.24 11.84 6.71
C LEU A 174 -0.83 12.39 6.45
N THR A 175 0.17 11.50 6.39
CA THR A 175 1.55 11.89 6.06
C THR A 175 1.64 12.39 4.62
N ALA A 176 1.07 11.63 3.68
CA ALA A 176 1.03 12.00 2.26
C ALA A 176 0.34 13.35 2.05
N PHE A 177 -0.74 13.62 2.78
CA PHE A 177 -1.40 14.93 2.73
C PHE A 177 -0.49 16.08 3.14
N ILE A 178 0.35 15.88 4.16
CA ILE A 178 1.35 16.88 4.59
C ILE A 178 2.42 17.04 3.51
N THR A 179 2.93 15.93 2.96
CA THR A 179 4.01 15.96 1.96
C THR A 179 3.58 16.65 0.66
N ILE A 180 2.29 16.63 0.29
CA ILE A 180 1.75 17.43 -0.83
C ILE A 180 2.15 18.90 -0.67
N TRP A 181 1.93 19.49 0.50
CA TRP A 181 2.21 20.91 0.73
C TRP A 181 3.69 21.18 0.92
N VAL A 182 4.40 20.27 1.58
CA VAL A 182 5.84 20.42 1.82
C VAL A 182 6.67 20.22 0.55
N SER A 183 6.15 19.51 -0.46
CA SER A 183 6.80 19.36 -1.77
C SER A 183 7.22 20.68 -2.41
N PHE A 184 6.45 21.75 -2.18
CA PHE A 184 6.73 23.09 -2.71
C PHE A 184 7.83 23.85 -1.94
N LEU A 185 8.33 23.30 -0.84
CA LEU A 185 9.44 23.85 -0.06
C LEU A 185 10.81 23.30 -0.50
N GLY A 186 10.84 22.35 -1.43
CA GLY A 186 12.04 21.72 -1.99
C GLY A 186 12.14 20.23 -1.67
N SER A 187 13.01 19.53 -2.41
CA SER A 187 13.14 18.07 -2.34
C SER A 187 13.53 17.56 -0.96
N THR A 188 14.55 18.17 -0.33
CA THR A 188 14.97 17.80 1.03
C THR A 188 13.85 17.98 2.07
N ALA A 189 13.05 19.06 1.95
CA ALA A 189 11.95 19.27 2.88
C ALA A 189 10.86 18.21 2.70
N TRP A 190 10.58 17.81 1.46
CA TRP A 190 9.63 16.75 1.12
C TRP A 190 10.06 15.39 1.66
N GLU A 191 11.33 15.02 1.48
CA GLU A 191 11.90 13.78 2.04
C GLU A 191 11.76 13.76 3.57
N LEU A 192 12.14 14.85 4.24
CA LEU A 192 12.04 14.96 5.69
C LEU A 192 10.59 14.95 6.19
N ALA A 193 9.64 15.43 5.38
CA ALA A 193 8.22 15.41 5.76
C ALA A 193 7.65 13.99 5.86
N TRP A 194 8.23 13.00 5.19
CA TRP A 194 7.85 11.59 5.39
C TRP A 194 8.13 11.09 6.81
N LEU A 195 9.06 11.72 7.54
CA LEU A 195 9.30 11.42 8.96
C LEU A 195 8.08 11.72 9.83
N ALA A 196 7.13 12.55 9.37
CA ALA A 196 5.86 12.78 10.05
C ALA A 196 5.02 11.50 10.19
N TYR A 197 5.29 10.46 9.40
CA TYR A 197 4.67 9.14 9.57
C TYR A 197 4.85 8.60 11.00
N LEU A 198 6.04 8.73 11.59
CA LEU A 198 6.34 8.22 12.93
C LEU A 198 5.47 8.86 14.03
N PRO A 199 5.42 10.19 14.19
CA PRO A 199 4.55 10.81 15.17
C PRO A 199 3.07 10.59 14.86
N ILE A 200 2.65 10.56 13.59
CA ILE A 200 1.24 10.30 13.24
C ILE A 200 0.86 8.87 13.65
N ALA A 201 1.66 7.87 13.29
CA ALA A 201 1.44 6.47 13.67
C ALA A 201 1.45 6.28 15.20
N TYR A 202 2.33 7.00 15.91
CA TYR A 202 2.33 7.01 17.37
C TYR A 202 1.04 7.61 17.94
N LEU A 203 0.55 8.73 17.40
CA LEU A 203 -0.67 9.39 17.87
C LEU A 203 -1.93 8.56 17.60
N THR A 204 -2.05 7.95 16.42
CA THR A 204 -3.19 7.06 16.09
C THR A 204 -3.18 5.82 16.99
N LYS A 205 -2.00 5.31 17.37
CA LYS A 205 -1.84 4.24 18.35
C LYS A 205 -2.07 4.69 19.79
N ARG A 206 -1.72 5.93 20.18
CA ARG A 206 -1.87 6.44 21.57
C ARG A 206 -3.31 6.75 21.96
N ALA A 207 -4.18 7.07 21.00
CA ALA A 207 -5.64 7.16 21.22
C ALA A 207 -6.30 5.84 21.74
N ARG A 208 -5.48 4.82 22.03
CA ARG A 208 -5.79 3.51 22.63
C ARG A 208 -5.94 3.53 24.16
N ARG A 209 -5.39 4.53 24.86
CA ARG A 209 -5.50 4.60 26.32
C ARG A 209 -6.59 5.59 26.71
N PRO A 210 -7.72 5.18 27.32
CA PRO A 210 -8.53 6.14 28.04
C PRO A 210 -7.63 6.87 29.04
N ALA A 211 -7.82 8.18 29.18
CA ALA A 211 -7.28 8.89 30.33
C ALA A 211 -7.77 8.15 31.56
N ALA A 212 -6.84 7.57 32.32
CA ALA A 212 -7.12 6.94 33.60
C ALA A 212 -7.61 8.00 34.60
#